data_AF-F7RZP7-F1
#
_entry.id   AF-F7RZP7-F1
#
_cell.length_a   1.000
_cell.length_b   1.000
_cell.length_c   1.000
_cell.angle_alpha   90.00
_cell.angle_beta   90.00
_cell.angle_gamma   90.00
#
_symmetry.space_group_name_H-M   'P 1'
#
loop_
_entity.id
_entity.type
_entity.pdbx_description
1 polymer ?
#
loop_
_entity_poly.entity_id
_entity_poly.type
_entity_poly.pdbx_seq_one_letter_code
_entity_poly.pdbx_strand_id
1 'polypeptide(L)'
;MADKQHQPKDPKLPIKMVSSSAASTSSNLGVALAISIASLIVVAVLMRSASLQMWSDHTGGWRDAEFDAAASRFQTHVMLAHVEWIRQSQPADVVLEVRGDTYTIVPMGKNGWPVGENGETTGNELCRSVWELLAEPGDMRKDLRTEWAVEGNRGFCKFYYDNILRFRYQPSNGQIYHEPKPA
;
A
#
# COMPACT_ATOMS: atom_id res chain seq x y z
N MET A 1 116.29 33.08 23.90
CA MET A 1 116.06 31.89 24.77
C MET A 1 114.66 31.36 24.50
N ALA A 2 114.59 30.14 23.98
CA ALA A 2 113.48 29.18 23.83
C ALA A 2 112.05 29.65 24.18
N ASP A 3 111.09 29.67 23.27
CA ASP A 3 110.41 28.54 22.58
C ASP A 3 109.49 27.71 23.50
N LYS A 4 108.18 27.82 23.25
CA LYS A 4 107.22 26.72 23.39
C LYS A 4 105.94 27.02 22.58
N GLN A 5 105.83 26.34 21.45
CA GLN A 5 104.62 26.07 20.68
C GLN A 5 103.56 25.30 21.50
N HIS A 6 102.26 25.55 21.28
CA HIS A 6 101.34 24.56 20.68
C HIS A 6 99.92 25.14 20.45
N GLN A 7 99.30 24.70 19.35
CA GLN A 7 98.11 25.25 18.69
C GLN A 7 96.81 24.46 19.08
N PRO A 8 95.67 24.59 18.36
CA PRO A 8 94.41 25.23 18.75
C PRO A 8 93.29 24.26 19.18
N LYS A 9 92.21 24.75 19.81
CA LYS A 9 90.96 23.98 19.95
C LYS A 9 89.73 24.88 19.87
N ASP A 10 89.05 24.84 18.72
CA ASP A 10 87.64 25.22 18.60
C ASP A 10 86.76 24.23 19.38
N PRO A 11 85.70 24.70 20.05
CA PRO A 11 84.53 23.87 20.30
C PRO A 11 83.28 24.46 19.65
N LYS A 12 82.92 23.82 18.52
CA LYS A 12 81.59 23.40 18.08
C LYS A 12 80.38 24.05 18.78
N LEU A 13 79.60 24.81 18.01
CA LEU A 13 78.20 25.12 18.32
C LEU A 13 77.38 23.84 18.56
N PRO A 14 76.47 23.82 19.54
CA PRO A 14 75.50 22.74 19.66
C PRO A 14 74.45 22.90 18.55
N ILE A 15 74.52 22.03 17.55
CA ILE A 15 73.40 21.79 16.64
C ILE A 15 72.29 21.17 17.49
N LYS A 16 71.24 21.94 17.78
CA LYS A 16 69.96 21.38 18.22
C LYS A 16 69.52 20.40 17.13
N MET A 17 69.63 19.10 17.40
CA MET A 17 68.86 18.12 16.64
C MET A 17 67.39 18.43 16.90
N VAL A 18 66.73 19.02 15.91
CA VAL A 18 65.28 18.95 15.80
C VAL A 18 64.99 17.48 15.56
N SER A 19 64.60 16.78 16.63
CA SER A 19 64.01 15.45 16.53
C SER A 19 62.76 15.57 15.66
N SER A 20 62.88 15.10 14.42
CA SER A 20 61.74 14.89 13.54
C SER A 20 60.98 13.67 14.05
N SER A 21 60.09 13.86 15.03
CA SER A 21 59.03 12.89 15.31
C SER A 21 57.94 13.02 14.25
N ALA A 22 58.26 12.61 13.02
CA ALA A 22 57.33 12.55 11.90
C ALA A 22 57.31 11.13 11.34
N ALA A 23 56.95 10.15 12.18
CA ALA A 23 56.79 8.76 11.75
C ALA A 23 55.89 7.96 12.70
N SER A 24 54.64 8.36 12.87
CA SER A 24 53.57 7.46 13.39
C SER A 24 52.13 7.98 13.24
N THR A 25 51.87 9.03 12.46
CA THR A 25 50.51 9.62 12.35
C THR A 25 49.80 9.26 11.03
N SER A 26 50.52 8.88 9.98
CA SER A 26 49.94 8.58 8.66
C SER A 26 49.15 7.25 8.62
N SER A 27 49.63 6.22 9.32
CA SER A 27 48.99 4.89 9.33
C SER A 27 47.63 4.91 10.03
N ASN A 28 47.51 5.62 11.14
CA ASN A 28 46.26 5.73 11.89
C ASN A 28 45.21 6.56 11.14
N LEU A 29 45.64 7.55 10.36
CA LEU A 29 44.75 8.37 9.54
C LEU A 29 44.17 7.57 8.35
N GLY A 30 45.01 6.75 7.70
CA GLY A 30 44.58 5.88 6.60
C GLY A 30 43.64 4.76 7.06
N VAL A 31 43.93 4.15 8.22
CA VAL A 31 43.04 3.15 8.84
C VAL A 31 41.72 3.80 9.25
N ALA A 32 41.75 5.00 9.85
CA ALA A 32 40.52 5.72 10.21
C ALA A 32 39.66 6.05 8.98
N LEU A 33 40.27 6.53 7.88
CA LEU A 33 39.59 6.79 6.62
C LEU A 33 38.97 5.52 6.02
N ALA A 34 39.70 4.40 6.02
CA ALA A 34 39.20 3.12 5.53
C ALA A 34 38.00 2.62 6.36
N ILE A 35 38.07 2.76 7.70
CA ILE A 35 36.96 2.41 8.60
C ILE A 35 35.75 3.31 8.35
N SER A 36 35.96 4.63 8.17
CA SER A 36 34.87 5.56 7.86
C SER A 36 34.18 5.23 6.53
N ILE A 37 34.95 4.94 5.48
CA ILE A 37 34.40 4.57 4.17
C ILE A 37 33.64 3.23 4.26
N ALA A 38 34.21 2.23 4.93
CA ALA A 38 33.54 0.94 5.13
C ALA A 38 32.23 1.11 5.91
N SER A 39 32.23 1.96 6.94
CA SER A 39 31.04 2.24 7.76
C SER A 39 29.94 2.92 6.93
N LEU A 40 30.30 3.89 6.08
CA LEU A 40 29.35 4.55 5.18
C LEU A 40 28.73 3.59 4.17
N ILE A 41 29.51 2.65 3.64
CA ILE A 41 29.00 1.62 2.72
C ILE A 41 27.99 0.72 3.45
N VAL A 42 28.31 0.27 4.66
CA VAL A 42 27.40 -0.55 5.48
C VAL A 42 26.10 0.22 5.77
N VAL A 43 26.19 1.47 6.19
CA VAL A 43 25.01 2.32 6.44
C VAL A 43 24.18 2.52 5.18
N ALA A 44 24.80 2.77 4.03
CA ALA A 44 24.09 2.96 2.76
C ALA A 44 23.36 1.68 2.30
N VAL A 45 23.99 0.51 2.48
CA VAL A 45 23.37 -0.78 2.17
C VAL A 45 22.18 -1.05 3.09
N LEU A 46 22.34 -0.81 4.40
CA LEU A 46 21.28 -0.99 5.40
C LEU A 46 20.11 -0.03 5.17
N MET A 47 20.39 1.25 4.86
CA MET A 47 19.35 2.23 4.52
C MET A 47 18.60 1.83 3.26
N ARG A 48 19.31 1.35 2.22
CA ARG A 48 18.66 0.89 0.98
C ARG A 48 17.76 -0.32 1.23
N SER A 49 18.21 -1.30 2.01
CA SER A 49 17.37 -2.46 2.36
C SER A 49 16.16 -2.06 3.20
N ALA A 50 16.34 -1.15 4.17
CA ALA A 50 15.27 -0.65 5.02
C ALA A 50 14.23 0.15 4.22
N SER A 51 14.67 1.01 3.30
CA SER A 51 13.77 1.77 2.43
C SER A 51 12.97 0.87 1.49
N LEU A 52 13.57 -0.20 0.96
CA LEU A 52 12.86 -1.15 0.10
C LEU A 52 11.79 -1.94 0.87
N GLN A 53 12.07 -2.36 2.11
CA GLN A 53 11.12 -3.09 2.95
C GLN A 53 10.02 -2.18 3.53
N MET A 54 10.36 -0.93 3.88
CA MET A 54 9.40 -0.01 4.49
C MET A 54 8.40 0.55 3.45
N TRP A 55 8.76 0.61 2.18
CA TRP A 55 7.88 1.10 1.10
C TRP A 55 7.17 0.00 0.30
N SER A 56 7.62 -1.26 0.33
CA SER A 56 6.91 -2.34 -0.37
C SER A 56 5.53 -2.61 0.25
N ASP A 57 5.42 -2.60 1.57
CA ASP A 57 4.20 -3.06 2.26
C ASP A 57 3.19 -1.94 2.51
N HIS A 58 3.65 -0.69 2.64
CA HIS A 58 2.77 0.47 2.90
C HIS A 58 2.03 1.00 1.67
N THR A 59 2.40 0.58 0.45
CA THR A 59 1.68 0.96 -0.77
C THR A 59 0.49 0.03 -1.08
N GLY A 60 0.37 -1.12 -0.41
CA GLY A 60 -0.78 -2.02 -0.51
C GLY A 60 -1.99 -1.55 0.30
N GLY A 61 -1.77 -1.04 1.51
CA GLY A 61 -2.84 -0.74 2.48
C GLY A 61 -3.87 0.28 2.00
N TRP A 62 -3.46 1.33 1.29
CA TRP A 62 -4.42 2.33 0.79
C TRP A 62 -5.28 1.81 -0.37
N ARG A 63 -4.77 0.86 -1.17
CA ARG A 63 -5.52 0.23 -2.28
C ARG A 63 -6.61 -0.69 -1.74
N ASP A 64 -6.26 -1.44 -0.70
CA ASP A 64 -7.24 -2.25 0.01
C ASP A 64 -8.29 -1.38 0.69
N ALA A 65 -7.89 -0.23 1.25
CA ALA A 65 -8.82 0.72 1.83
C ALA A 65 -9.78 1.32 0.80
N GLU A 66 -9.33 1.58 -0.43
CA GLU A 66 -10.18 2.05 -1.54
C GLU A 66 -11.27 1.01 -1.86
N PHE A 67 -10.88 -0.26 -2.05
CA PHE A 67 -11.84 -1.33 -2.29
C PHE A 67 -12.78 -1.52 -1.08
N ASP A 68 -12.23 -1.54 0.14
CA ASP A 68 -13.02 -1.75 1.37
C ASP A 68 -14.04 -0.61 1.55
N ALA A 69 -13.70 0.63 1.17
CA ALA A 69 -14.64 1.76 1.15
C ALA A 69 -15.74 1.58 0.11
N ALA A 70 -15.42 1.09 -1.11
CA ALA A 70 -16.43 0.78 -2.13
C ALA A 70 -17.34 -0.38 -1.70
N ALA A 71 -16.78 -1.45 -1.12
CA ALA A 71 -17.54 -2.59 -0.60
C ALA A 71 -18.46 -2.19 0.57
N SER A 72 -18.01 -1.28 1.43
CA SER A 72 -18.82 -0.72 2.52
C SER A 72 -20.00 0.11 2.01
N ARG A 73 -19.77 0.95 0.98
CA ARG A 73 -20.85 1.69 0.29
C ARG A 73 -21.84 0.74 -0.37
N PHE A 74 -21.34 -0.27 -1.10
CA PHE A 74 -22.16 -1.32 -1.70
C PHE A 74 -23.09 -1.96 -0.66
N GLN A 75 -22.54 -2.42 0.46
CA GLN A 75 -23.34 -3.04 1.53
C GLN A 75 -24.38 -2.07 2.10
N THR A 76 -24.01 -0.82 2.32
CA THR A 76 -24.90 0.21 2.85
C THR A 76 -26.06 0.50 1.88
N HIS A 77 -25.74 0.68 0.59
CA HIS A 77 -26.74 1.00 -0.43
C HIS A 77 -27.65 -0.19 -0.77
N VAL A 78 -27.15 -1.43 -0.74
CA VAL A 78 -28.01 -2.63 -0.84
C VAL A 78 -29.07 -2.63 0.26
N MET A 79 -28.65 -2.37 1.50
CA MET A 79 -29.59 -2.34 2.63
C MET A 79 -30.53 -1.15 2.55
N LEU A 80 -30.03 0.03 2.16
CA LEU A 80 -30.86 1.22 1.98
C LEU A 80 -31.91 1.03 0.88
N ALA A 81 -31.52 0.45 -0.26
CA ALA A 81 -32.44 0.10 -1.35
C ALA A 81 -33.57 -0.80 -0.85
N HIS A 82 -33.24 -1.82 -0.06
CA HIS A 82 -34.24 -2.73 0.51
C HIS A 82 -35.20 -2.00 1.47
N VAL A 83 -34.68 -1.13 2.34
CA VAL A 83 -35.50 -0.35 3.26
C VAL A 83 -36.43 0.60 2.51
N GLU A 84 -35.93 1.29 1.48
CA GLU A 84 -36.74 2.17 0.63
C GLU A 84 -37.81 1.39 -0.14
N TRP A 85 -37.48 0.19 -0.61
CA TRP A 85 -38.43 -0.69 -1.27
C TRP A 85 -39.59 -1.07 -0.35
N ILE A 86 -39.29 -1.41 0.92
CA ILE A 86 -40.34 -1.65 1.93
C ILE A 86 -41.15 -0.37 2.18
N ARG A 87 -40.47 0.76 2.39
CA ARG A 87 -41.09 2.05 2.71
C ARG A 87 -42.07 2.52 1.64
N GLN A 88 -41.76 2.26 0.37
CA GLN A 88 -42.53 2.70 -0.79
C GLN A 88 -43.56 1.66 -1.29
N SER A 89 -43.86 0.64 -0.48
CA SER A 89 -44.81 -0.43 -0.85
C SER A 89 -44.38 -1.24 -2.08
N GLN A 90 -43.09 -1.60 -2.13
CA GLN A 90 -42.51 -2.56 -3.06
C GLN A 90 -42.50 -2.11 -4.54
N PRO A 91 -41.96 -0.91 -4.85
CA PRO A 91 -41.88 -0.44 -6.22
C PRO A 91 -40.92 -1.29 -7.06
N ALA A 92 -41.02 -1.18 -8.38
CA ALA A 92 -40.07 -1.81 -9.31
C ALA A 92 -38.68 -1.15 -9.25
N ASP A 93 -38.63 0.15 -8.93
CA ASP A 93 -37.42 0.93 -8.82
C ASP A 93 -37.43 1.75 -7.53
N VAL A 94 -36.27 1.91 -6.89
CA VAL A 94 -36.09 2.81 -5.76
C VAL A 94 -35.08 3.90 -6.09
N VAL A 95 -35.36 5.13 -5.65
CA VAL A 95 -34.44 6.24 -5.82
C VAL A 95 -33.61 6.38 -4.55
N LEU A 96 -32.29 6.24 -4.68
CA LEU A 96 -31.35 6.45 -3.58
C LEU A 96 -30.61 7.76 -3.75
N GLU A 97 -30.51 8.53 -2.68
CA GLU A 97 -29.56 9.65 -2.60
C GLU A 97 -28.20 9.07 -2.22
N VAL A 98 -27.27 9.07 -3.17
CA VAL A 98 -25.96 8.42 -2.98
C VAL A 98 -24.89 9.46 -2.65
N ARG A 99 -25.06 10.70 -3.09
CA ARG A 99 -24.14 11.81 -2.81
C ARG A 99 -24.81 13.17 -2.84
N GLY A 100 -25.39 13.61 -1.71
CA GLY A 100 -25.86 14.98 -1.41
C GLY A 100 -26.95 15.55 -2.32
N ASP A 101 -26.71 15.55 -3.64
CA ASP A 101 -27.62 16.01 -4.70
C ASP A 101 -27.70 15.01 -5.89
N THR A 102 -26.95 13.89 -5.85
CA THR A 102 -27.01 12.86 -6.91
C THR A 102 -27.93 11.73 -6.50
N TYR A 103 -28.94 11.48 -7.34
CA TYR A 103 -29.89 10.38 -7.18
C TYR A 103 -29.58 9.26 -8.16
N THR A 104 -29.60 8.04 -7.64
CA THR A 104 -29.41 6.81 -8.43
C THR A 104 -30.70 6.02 -8.38
N ILE A 105 -31.20 5.65 -9.57
CA ILE A 105 -32.35 4.76 -9.71
C ILE A 105 -31.83 3.34 -9.59
N VAL A 106 -32.33 2.58 -8.62
CA VAL A 106 -31.94 1.21 -8.34
C VAL A 106 -33.11 0.28 -8.69
N PRO A 107 -32.99 -0.52 -9.75
CA PRO A 107 -33.97 -1.53 -10.08
C PRO A 107 -34.04 -2.60 -8.99
N MET A 108 -35.26 -2.97 -8.62
CA MET A 108 -35.54 -3.93 -7.54
C MET A 108 -36.20 -5.18 -8.08
N GLY A 109 -35.71 -6.34 -7.65
CA GLY A 109 -36.33 -7.62 -7.90
C GLY A 109 -37.63 -7.78 -7.12
N LYS A 110 -38.47 -8.75 -7.53
CA LYS A 110 -39.72 -9.10 -6.82
C LYS A 110 -39.47 -9.57 -5.38
N ASN A 111 -38.25 -9.99 -5.08
CA ASN A 111 -37.80 -10.40 -3.75
C ASN A 111 -37.31 -9.22 -2.88
N GLY A 112 -37.39 -7.99 -3.39
CA GLY A 112 -37.03 -6.78 -2.65
C GLY A 112 -35.55 -6.48 -2.58
N TRP A 113 -34.73 -7.10 -3.44
CA TRP A 113 -33.29 -6.87 -3.49
C TRP A 113 -32.87 -6.26 -4.84
N PRO A 114 -31.78 -5.47 -4.87
CA PRO A 114 -31.30 -4.87 -6.11
C PRO A 114 -31.03 -5.89 -7.21
N VAL A 115 -31.41 -5.55 -8.43
CA VAL A 115 -31.15 -6.33 -9.65
C VAL A 115 -30.32 -5.50 -10.63
N GLY A 116 -29.96 -6.10 -11.77
CA GLY A 116 -29.17 -5.40 -12.77
C GLY A 116 -29.91 -4.20 -13.38
N GLU A 117 -29.17 -3.29 -14.00
CA GLU A 117 -29.71 -2.04 -14.56
C GLU A 117 -30.82 -2.31 -15.59
N ASN A 118 -30.74 -3.42 -16.33
CA ASN A 118 -31.78 -3.84 -17.28
C ASN A 118 -32.71 -4.93 -16.72
N GLY A 119 -32.77 -5.08 -15.40
CA GLY A 119 -33.61 -6.06 -14.71
C GLY A 119 -33.03 -7.47 -14.66
N GLU A 120 -31.73 -7.65 -14.92
CA GLU A 120 -31.07 -8.95 -14.84
C GLU A 120 -31.13 -9.48 -13.40
N THR A 121 -31.67 -10.69 -13.22
CA THR A 121 -31.76 -11.34 -11.90
C THR A 121 -30.72 -12.43 -11.69
N THR A 122 -29.93 -12.73 -12.73
CA THR A 122 -28.86 -13.73 -12.73
C THR A 122 -27.77 -13.36 -13.73
N GLY A 123 -26.61 -14.01 -13.62
CA GLY A 123 -25.53 -13.87 -14.60
C GLY A 123 -24.54 -12.77 -14.23
N ASN A 124 -23.45 -12.68 -14.98
CA ASN A 124 -22.36 -11.76 -14.65
C ASN A 124 -22.74 -10.28 -14.89
N GLU A 125 -23.66 -10.03 -15.81
CA GLU A 125 -24.20 -8.69 -16.09
C GLU A 125 -24.83 -8.08 -14.84
N LEU A 126 -25.71 -8.82 -14.15
CA LEU A 126 -26.24 -8.44 -12.85
C LEU A 126 -25.12 -8.05 -11.87
N CYS A 127 -24.09 -8.88 -11.75
CA CYS A 127 -23.03 -8.68 -10.77
C CYS A 127 -22.23 -7.40 -11.03
N ARG A 128 -21.90 -7.14 -12.30
CA ARG A 128 -21.22 -5.93 -12.70
C ARG A 128 -22.10 -4.70 -12.48
N SER A 129 -23.33 -4.72 -12.98
CA SER A 129 -24.21 -3.56 -12.92
C SER A 129 -24.56 -3.18 -11.48
N VAL A 130 -24.87 -4.14 -10.59
CA VAL A 130 -25.18 -3.80 -9.19
C VAL A 130 -23.97 -3.25 -8.46
N TRP A 131 -22.76 -3.70 -8.81
CA TRP A 131 -21.54 -3.15 -8.23
C TRP A 131 -21.30 -1.72 -8.70
N GLU A 132 -21.36 -1.47 -10.00
CA GLU A 132 -21.19 -0.12 -10.55
C GLU A 132 -22.21 0.86 -9.95
N LEU A 133 -23.47 0.42 -9.83
CA LEU A 133 -24.58 1.21 -9.32
C LEU A 133 -24.49 1.51 -7.82
N LEU A 134 -24.10 0.52 -7.01
CA LEU A 134 -24.21 0.61 -5.55
C LEU A 134 -22.87 0.80 -4.84
N ALA A 135 -21.77 0.30 -5.40
CA ALA A 135 -20.44 0.51 -4.82
C ALA A 135 -19.86 1.88 -5.19
N GLU A 136 -20.35 2.47 -6.28
CA GLU A 136 -19.82 3.69 -6.89
C GLU A 136 -18.28 3.69 -6.90
N PRO A 137 -17.66 2.69 -7.52
CA PRO A 137 -16.23 2.42 -7.34
C PRO A 137 -15.34 3.57 -7.81
N GLY A 138 -15.82 4.43 -8.71
CA GLY A 138 -15.00 5.45 -9.37
C GLY A 138 -13.89 4.80 -10.21
N ASP A 139 -12.80 5.53 -10.39
CA ASP A 139 -11.60 5.03 -11.09
C ASP A 139 -10.74 4.17 -10.15
N MET A 140 -11.19 2.94 -9.87
CA MET A 140 -10.38 1.99 -9.11
C MET A 140 -9.08 1.67 -9.84
N ARG A 141 -7.95 1.71 -9.13
CA ARG A 141 -6.61 1.49 -9.71
C ARG A 141 -6.24 0.03 -10.02
N LYS A 142 -7.10 -0.94 -9.71
CA LYS A 142 -6.90 -2.36 -10.06
C LYS A 142 -8.13 -2.90 -10.75
N ASP A 143 -7.90 -3.97 -11.51
CA ASP A 143 -8.96 -4.71 -12.17
C ASP A 143 -9.91 -5.29 -11.13
N LEU A 144 -11.15 -4.82 -11.18
CA LEU A 144 -12.27 -5.50 -10.58
C LEU A 144 -12.77 -6.56 -11.57
N ARG A 145 -12.92 -7.79 -11.07
CA ARG A 145 -13.57 -8.85 -11.84
C ARG A 145 -14.78 -9.33 -11.06
N THR A 146 -15.90 -9.45 -11.76
CA THR A 146 -17.11 -10.09 -11.23
C THR A 146 -17.27 -11.47 -11.84
N GLU A 147 -17.91 -12.37 -11.10
CA GLU A 147 -18.29 -13.68 -11.60
C GLU A 147 -19.63 -14.11 -11.01
N TRP A 148 -20.50 -14.65 -11.86
CA TRP A 148 -21.71 -15.32 -11.40
C TRP A 148 -21.41 -16.78 -11.09
N ALA A 149 -21.73 -17.20 -9.87
CA ALA A 149 -21.55 -18.58 -9.43
C ALA A 149 -22.86 -19.13 -8.87
N VAL A 150 -23.10 -20.42 -9.08
CA VAL A 150 -24.22 -21.15 -8.49
C VAL A 150 -23.66 -22.21 -7.56
N GLU A 151 -23.96 -22.12 -6.28
CA GLU A 151 -23.55 -23.09 -5.26
C GLU A 151 -24.83 -23.75 -4.70
N GLY A 152 -25.11 -24.98 -5.13
CA GLY A 152 -26.38 -25.65 -4.86
C GLY A 152 -27.55 -24.96 -5.57
N ASN A 153 -28.55 -24.53 -4.82
CA ASN A 153 -29.72 -23.78 -5.35
C ASN A 153 -29.62 -22.27 -5.07
N ARG A 154 -28.42 -21.74 -4.85
CA ARG A 154 -28.17 -20.33 -4.54
C ARG A 154 -27.23 -19.72 -5.56
N GLY A 155 -27.64 -18.59 -6.13
CA GLY A 155 -26.82 -17.78 -7.04
C GLY A 155 -26.08 -16.69 -6.27
N PHE A 156 -24.82 -16.47 -6.63
CA PHE A 156 -23.94 -15.50 -6.00
C PHE A 156 -23.21 -14.66 -7.06
N CYS A 157 -23.05 -13.39 -6.74
CA CYS A 157 -22.06 -12.53 -7.37
C CYS A 157 -20.78 -12.57 -6.56
N LYS A 158 -19.70 -13.03 -7.18
CA LYS A 158 -18.35 -13.08 -6.62
C LYS A 158 -17.57 -11.85 -7.08
N PHE A 159 -17.02 -11.10 -6.13
CA PHE A 159 -16.28 -9.86 -6.41
C PHE A 159 -14.81 -10.07 -6.10
N TYR A 160 -14.00 -9.97 -7.16
CA TYR A 160 -12.56 -10.11 -7.10
C TYR A 160 -11.89 -8.74 -7.24
N TYR A 161 -10.91 -8.48 -6.40
CA TYR A 161 -10.02 -7.33 -6.51
C TYR A 161 -8.59 -7.85 -6.57
N ASP A 162 -7.85 -7.52 -7.62
CA ASP A 162 -6.51 -8.10 -7.86
C ASP A 162 -6.50 -9.63 -7.94
N ASN A 163 -7.52 -10.22 -8.57
CA ASN A 163 -7.75 -11.67 -8.65
C ASN A 163 -7.99 -12.37 -7.30
N ILE A 164 -8.10 -11.64 -6.19
CA ILE A 164 -8.45 -12.20 -4.88
C ILE A 164 -9.95 -12.04 -4.67
N LEU A 165 -10.64 -13.13 -4.34
CA LEU A 165 -12.06 -13.07 -3.97
C LEU A 165 -12.19 -12.29 -2.65
N ARG A 166 -12.90 -11.17 -2.68
CA ARG A 166 -13.06 -10.30 -1.50
C ARG A 166 -14.37 -10.53 -0.79
N PHE A 167 -15.45 -10.65 -1.53
CA PHE A 167 -16.75 -10.96 -0.95
C PHE A 167 -17.69 -11.58 -1.99
N ARG A 168 -18.79 -12.15 -1.48
CA ARG A 168 -19.88 -12.70 -2.26
C ARG A 168 -21.17 -11.99 -1.90
N TYR A 169 -21.96 -11.63 -2.89
CA TYR A 169 -23.32 -11.09 -2.72
C TYR A 169 -24.34 -12.12 -3.19
N GLN A 170 -25.41 -12.31 -2.44
CA GLN A 170 -26.50 -13.20 -2.79
C GLN A 170 -27.76 -12.38 -3.14
N PRO A 171 -28.10 -12.20 -4.43
CA PRO A 171 -29.23 -11.37 -4.85
C PRO A 171 -30.59 -11.86 -4.37
N SER A 172 -30.72 -13.15 -4.03
CA SER A 172 -31.99 -13.70 -3.57
C SER A 172 -32.42 -13.16 -2.20
N ASN A 173 -31.47 -12.79 -1.34
CA ASN A 173 -31.72 -12.42 0.06
C ASN A 173 -30.86 -11.24 0.57
N GLY A 174 -30.12 -10.57 -0.32
CA GLY A 174 -29.33 -9.40 0.04
C GLY A 174 -28.04 -9.67 0.83
N GLN A 175 -27.74 -10.93 1.15
CA GLN A 175 -26.64 -11.25 2.05
C GLN A 175 -25.28 -11.02 1.39
N ILE A 176 -24.35 -10.48 2.17
CA ILE A 176 -22.96 -10.24 1.78
C ILE A 176 -22.06 -11.07 2.68
N TYR A 177 -21.21 -11.90 2.08
CA TYR A 177 -20.26 -12.77 2.76
C TYR A 177 -18.85 -12.28 2.44
N HIS A 178 -18.16 -11.73 3.43
CA HIS A 178 -16.76 -11.31 3.28
C HIS A 178 -15.85 -12.53 3.37
N GLU A 179 -14.90 -12.63 2.45
CA GLU A 179 -13.88 -13.66 2.47
C GLU A 179 -12.65 -13.18 3.25
N PRO A 180 -11.94 -14.08 3.97
CA PRO A 180 -10.70 -13.73 4.64
C PRO A 180 -9.67 -13.21 3.62
N LYS A 181 -8.99 -12.11 3.95
CA LYS A 181 -7.84 -11.67 3.16
C LYS A 181 -6.75 -12.76 3.23
N PRO A 182 -6.18 -13.21 2.10
CA PRO A 182 -5.04 -14.12 2.13
C PRO A 182 -3.88 -13.45 2.88
N ALA A 183 -3.21 -14.23 3.72
CA ALA A 183 -2.08 -13.79 4.54
C ALA A 183 -0.81 -13.55 3.72
#